data_AF-A0A2E8IA76-F1
#
_entry.id   AF-A0A2E8IA76-F1
#
_cell.length_a   1.000
_cell.length_b   1.000
_cell.length_c   1.000
_cell.angle_alpha   90.00
_cell.angle_beta   90.00
_cell.angle_gamma   90.00
#
_symmetry.space_group_name_H-M   'P 1'
#
loop_
_entity.id
_entity.type
_entity.pdbx_description
1 polymer ?
#
loop_
_entity_poly.entity_id
_entity_poly.type
_entity_poly.pdbx_seq_one_letter_code
_entity_poly.pdbx_strand_id
1 'polypeptide(L)'
;MKRILLYIIFLSSNIGLCQYQQKAGQPYTEPDLLIWKNDTIQIQTFPLYCWSKFDQNKLFDTQNVKPECWGCLKNYTAEWKIINDKLYLSNIYSFNFKKDSIKIDLNKLFPNKVESNLVFANWYSGDLFVPQGEKIWMSQSPGFPIYESEWNLTFKEGKIENKVFKTGNYHKSIYTQDPKEIVSFIDNHLDQETRTKLKNKRISILFKTGKSKKDYSVSLKGVDDKKLELKLINILKVLPDFDYYYRHGEELNLTIPLTYIDNRL
;
A
#
# COMPACT_ATOMS: atom_id res chain seq x y z
N MET A 1 23.58 -55.40 -19.79
CA MET A 1 22.58 -54.60 -19.06
C MET A 1 22.78 -53.13 -19.39
N LYS A 2 21.96 -52.57 -20.30
CA LYS A 2 22.00 -51.13 -20.65
C LYS A 2 21.11 -50.38 -19.66
N ARG A 3 21.70 -49.54 -18.81
CA ARG A 3 20.98 -48.61 -17.94
C ARG A 3 20.59 -47.39 -18.77
N ILE A 4 19.29 -47.20 -18.99
CA ILE A 4 18.73 -45.99 -19.60
C ILE A 4 18.53 -44.99 -18.47
N LEU A 5 19.28 -43.89 -18.49
CA LEU A 5 19.05 -42.73 -17.63
C LEU A 5 17.88 -41.93 -18.23
N LEU A 6 16.72 -41.94 -17.56
CA LEU A 6 15.64 -40.99 -17.88
C LEU A 6 16.02 -39.62 -17.32
N TYR A 7 16.36 -38.68 -18.20
CA TYR A 7 16.44 -37.26 -17.86
C TYR A 7 15.02 -36.69 -17.87
N ILE A 8 14.45 -36.48 -16.69
CA ILE A 8 13.24 -35.66 -16.53
C ILE A 8 13.68 -34.20 -16.62
N ILE A 9 13.50 -33.61 -17.80
CA ILE A 9 13.71 -32.17 -18.01
C ILE A 9 12.49 -31.46 -17.40
N PHE A 10 12.65 -30.90 -16.21
CA PHE A 10 11.73 -29.87 -15.72
C PHE A 10 11.95 -28.61 -16.57
N LEU A 11 11.14 -28.45 -17.62
CA LEU A 11 10.92 -27.15 -18.24
C LEU A 11 10.13 -26.31 -17.24
N SER A 12 10.82 -25.70 -16.27
CA SER A 12 10.24 -24.59 -15.53
C SER A 12 10.07 -23.45 -16.54
N SER A 13 8.89 -23.34 -17.13
CA SER A 13 8.48 -22.10 -17.77
C SER A 13 8.58 -21.03 -16.70
N ASN A 14 9.63 -20.21 -16.77
CA ASN A 14 9.72 -18.95 -16.05
C ASN A 14 8.63 -18.02 -16.60
N ILE A 15 7.37 -18.32 -16.27
CA ILE A 15 6.27 -17.38 -16.39
C ILE A 15 6.52 -16.41 -15.25
N GLY A 16 7.28 -15.35 -15.56
CA GLY A 16 7.60 -14.31 -14.59
C GLY A 16 6.30 -13.84 -13.96
N LEU A 17 6.25 -13.87 -12.62
CA LEU A 17 5.17 -13.25 -11.88
C LEU A 17 5.12 -11.79 -12.29
N CYS A 18 4.01 -11.38 -12.91
CA CYS A 18 3.77 -9.98 -13.18
C CYS A 18 3.26 -9.35 -11.89
N GLN A 19 4.19 -8.75 -11.15
CA GLN A 19 3.87 -7.88 -10.02
C GLN A 19 4.07 -6.43 -10.45
N TYR A 20 3.10 -5.84 -11.15
CA TYR A 20 3.03 -4.38 -11.19
C TYR A 20 2.50 -3.91 -9.83
N GLN A 21 3.44 -3.65 -8.92
CA GLN A 21 3.18 -2.99 -7.64
C GLN A 21 3.56 -1.52 -7.77
N GLN A 22 2.68 -0.64 -7.31
CA GLN A 22 2.98 0.79 -7.23
C GLN A 22 4.17 0.98 -6.27
N LYS A 23 5.31 1.44 -6.79
CA LYS A 23 6.51 1.65 -5.95
C LYS A 23 6.30 2.82 -4.99
N ALA A 24 6.92 2.74 -3.82
CA ALA A 24 7.00 3.87 -2.90
C ALA A 24 7.58 5.10 -3.65
N GLY A 25 6.85 6.22 -3.63
CA GLY A 25 7.20 7.43 -4.38
C GLY A 25 6.25 7.77 -5.54
N GLN A 26 5.42 6.83 -6.00
CA GLN A 26 4.55 7.04 -7.18
C GLN A 26 3.23 7.74 -6.83
N PRO A 27 2.85 8.81 -7.56
CA PRO A 27 1.66 9.60 -7.24
C PRO A 27 0.37 8.75 -7.24
N TYR A 28 -0.62 9.23 -6.49
CA TYR A 28 -1.90 8.53 -6.28
C TYR A 28 -2.48 8.00 -7.59
N THR A 29 -2.90 6.75 -7.58
CA THR A 29 -3.61 6.12 -8.69
C THR A 29 -4.92 5.57 -8.14
N GLU A 30 -6.04 5.92 -8.79
CA GLU A 30 -7.35 5.41 -8.40
C GLU A 30 -7.33 3.86 -8.42
N PRO A 31 -7.74 3.20 -7.32
CA PRO A 31 -7.73 1.73 -7.25
C PRO A 31 -8.69 1.13 -8.29
N ASP A 32 -8.38 -0.09 -8.74
CA ASP A 32 -9.36 -0.89 -9.47
C ASP A 32 -10.41 -1.44 -8.50
N LEU A 33 -11.55 -1.86 -9.05
CA LEU A 33 -12.64 -2.47 -8.30
C LEU A 33 -12.60 -3.98 -8.48
N LEU A 34 -12.81 -4.73 -7.40
CA LEU A 34 -12.98 -6.17 -7.41
C LEU A 34 -14.33 -6.54 -6.80
N ILE A 35 -15.15 -7.24 -7.56
CA ILE A 35 -16.36 -7.88 -7.06
C ILE A 35 -16.00 -9.32 -6.64
N TRP A 36 -16.07 -9.59 -5.34
CA TRP A 36 -15.78 -10.91 -4.78
C TRP A 36 -16.60 -11.14 -3.52
N LYS A 37 -17.20 -12.34 -3.39
CA LYS A 37 -18.04 -12.73 -2.25
C LYS A 37 -19.13 -11.70 -1.89
N ASN A 38 -19.81 -11.16 -2.91
CA ASN A 38 -20.86 -10.14 -2.80
C ASN A 38 -20.42 -8.78 -2.25
N ASP A 39 -19.12 -8.50 -2.25
CA ASP A 39 -18.57 -7.19 -1.89
C ASP A 39 -17.92 -6.52 -3.11
N THR A 40 -17.77 -5.19 -3.06
CA THR A 40 -17.03 -4.38 -4.05
C THR A 40 -15.85 -3.73 -3.36
N ILE A 41 -14.66 -4.22 -3.70
CA ILE A 41 -13.44 -3.95 -2.97
C ILE A 41 -12.49 -3.14 -3.84
N GLN A 42 -11.93 -2.06 -3.30
CA GLN A 42 -10.86 -1.31 -3.95
C GLN A 42 -9.54 -2.06 -3.81
N ILE A 43 -9.02 -2.59 -4.92
CA ILE A 43 -7.78 -3.38 -4.92
C ILE A 43 -6.56 -2.50 -5.19
N GLN A 44 -5.43 -2.92 -4.63
CA GLN A 44 -4.16 -2.20 -4.66
C GLN A 44 -3.18 -2.79 -5.70
N THR A 45 -3.73 -3.50 -6.68
CA THR A 45 -3.02 -4.21 -7.73
C THR A 45 -3.71 -3.91 -9.06
N PHE A 46 -2.95 -3.91 -10.15
CA PHE A 46 -3.46 -3.52 -11.46
C PHE A 46 -3.20 -4.60 -12.53
N PRO A 47 -4.03 -5.66 -12.61
CA PRO A 47 -3.79 -6.81 -13.49
C PRO A 47 -3.76 -6.48 -15.00
N LEU A 48 -4.32 -5.35 -15.43
CA LEU A 48 -4.28 -4.93 -16.84
C LEU A 48 -2.87 -4.56 -17.32
N TYR A 49 -2.00 -4.00 -16.47
CA TYR A 49 -0.61 -3.71 -16.86
C TYR A 49 0.21 -4.98 -17.13
N CYS A 50 -0.26 -6.14 -16.69
CA CYS A 50 0.35 -7.43 -17.01
C CYS A 50 -0.01 -7.96 -18.39
N TRP A 51 -0.98 -7.33 -19.06
CA TRP A 51 -1.30 -7.69 -20.43
C TRP A 51 -0.35 -6.98 -21.39
N SER A 52 0.48 -7.74 -22.09
CA SER A 52 1.55 -7.19 -22.96
C SER A 52 1.09 -6.27 -24.09
N LYS A 53 -0.18 -6.35 -24.48
CA LYS A 53 -0.79 -5.49 -25.52
C LYS A 53 -1.49 -4.27 -24.93
N PHE A 54 -1.52 -4.13 -23.61
CA PHE A 54 -2.20 -3.04 -22.94
C PHE A 54 -1.43 -1.74 -23.14
N ASP A 55 -2.11 -0.74 -23.72
CA ASP A 55 -1.61 0.62 -23.87
C ASP A 55 -2.68 1.59 -23.36
N GLN A 56 -2.48 2.13 -22.15
CA GLN A 56 -3.43 3.03 -21.52
C GLN A 56 -3.64 4.34 -22.30
N ASN A 57 -2.64 4.77 -23.08
CA ASN A 57 -2.73 6.00 -23.86
C ASN A 57 -3.68 5.84 -25.05
N LYS A 58 -3.86 4.60 -25.51
CA LYS A 58 -4.74 4.23 -26.62
C LYS A 58 -6.10 3.73 -26.20
N LEU A 59 -6.30 3.55 -24.90
CA LEU A 59 -7.51 2.94 -24.35
C LEU A 59 -8.78 3.69 -24.78
N PHE A 60 -8.71 5.02 -24.87
CA PHE A 60 -9.83 5.88 -25.24
C PHE A 60 -9.60 6.64 -26.55
N ASP A 61 -8.78 6.14 -27.49
CA ASP A 61 -8.23 6.77 -28.72
C ASP A 61 -9.07 7.82 -29.50
N THR A 62 -10.39 7.94 -29.29
CA THR A 62 -11.30 8.89 -29.95
C THR A 62 -12.11 9.78 -28.99
N GLN A 63 -12.02 9.55 -27.68
CA GLN A 63 -12.75 10.24 -26.64
C GLN A 63 -11.71 10.99 -25.83
N ASN A 64 -11.80 12.33 -25.73
CA ASN A 64 -10.83 13.18 -25.03
C ASN A 64 -10.85 12.96 -23.48
N VAL A 65 -10.65 11.72 -23.03
CA VAL A 65 -10.62 11.30 -21.64
C VAL A 65 -9.26 11.68 -21.07
N LYS A 66 -9.24 12.76 -20.29
CA LYS A 66 -8.07 13.17 -19.50
C LYS A 66 -8.38 13.00 -18.02
N PRO A 67 -7.48 12.42 -17.21
CA PRO A 67 -7.70 12.35 -15.77
C PRO A 67 -7.77 13.78 -15.20
N GLU A 68 -8.85 14.10 -14.46
CA GLU A 68 -9.04 15.41 -13.82
C GLU A 68 -8.28 15.51 -12.49
N CYS A 69 -7.05 14.99 -12.43
CA CYS A 69 -6.22 15.04 -11.24
C CYS A 69 -4.74 15.21 -11.56
N TRP A 70 -4.08 16.03 -10.74
CA TRP A 70 -2.65 16.31 -10.84
C TRP A 70 -1.85 15.07 -10.43
N GLY A 71 -1.05 14.54 -11.36
CA GLY A 71 -0.13 13.43 -11.12
C GLY A 71 -0.74 12.02 -11.20
N CYS A 72 -2.00 11.86 -11.60
CA CYS A 72 -2.58 10.54 -11.77
C CYS A 72 -1.92 9.76 -12.92
N LEU A 73 -1.51 8.52 -12.64
CA LEU A 73 -0.82 7.66 -13.61
C LEU A 73 -1.77 6.93 -14.55
N LYS A 74 -3.05 6.83 -14.17
CA LYS A 74 -4.08 6.03 -14.83
C LYS A 74 -5.27 6.92 -15.21
N ASN A 75 -5.78 6.75 -16.43
CA ASN A 75 -6.94 7.45 -16.97
C ASN A 75 -8.22 6.60 -16.98
N TYR A 76 -8.20 5.47 -16.29
CA TYR A 76 -9.31 4.52 -16.22
C TYR A 76 -9.47 3.94 -14.81
N THR A 77 -10.56 3.21 -14.59
CA THR A 77 -10.76 2.29 -13.46
C THR A 77 -11.26 0.97 -14.04
N ALA A 78 -10.56 -0.14 -13.79
CA ALA A 78 -11.04 -1.46 -14.20
C ALA A 78 -11.86 -2.10 -13.09
N GLU A 79 -12.90 -2.83 -13.49
CA GLU A 79 -13.69 -3.68 -12.61
C GLU A 79 -13.38 -5.14 -12.93
N TRP A 80 -13.07 -5.87 -11.88
CA TRP A 80 -12.71 -7.27 -11.90
C TRP A 80 -13.75 -8.08 -11.13
N LYS A 81 -13.88 -9.37 -11.46
CA LYS A 81 -14.70 -10.33 -10.71
C LYS A 81 -13.89 -11.59 -10.46
N ILE A 82 -14.04 -12.16 -9.26
CA ILE A 82 -13.59 -13.52 -9.00
C ILE A 82 -14.82 -14.43 -8.98
N ILE A 83 -14.87 -15.36 -9.94
CA ILE A 83 -15.96 -16.32 -10.11
C ILE A 83 -15.33 -17.71 -10.23
N ASN A 84 -15.72 -18.65 -9.36
CA ASN A 84 -15.17 -20.02 -9.34
C ASN A 84 -13.63 -20.03 -9.38
N ASP A 85 -13.01 -19.23 -8.51
CA ASP A 85 -11.56 -19.07 -8.37
C ASP A 85 -10.82 -18.62 -9.64
N LYS A 86 -11.54 -17.97 -10.57
CA LYS A 86 -10.98 -17.36 -11.78
C LYS A 86 -11.19 -15.85 -11.76
N LEU A 87 -10.18 -15.11 -12.19
CA LEU A 87 -10.22 -13.66 -12.36
C LEU A 87 -10.78 -13.30 -13.74
N TYR A 88 -11.77 -12.42 -13.75
CA TYR A 88 -12.40 -11.89 -14.94
C TYR A 88 -12.35 -10.38 -14.92
N LEU A 89 -12.07 -9.76 -16.07
CA LEU A 89 -12.33 -8.34 -16.29
C LEU A 89 -13.80 -8.20 -16.72
N SER A 90 -14.58 -7.39 -16.02
CA SER A 90 -15.98 -7.12 -16.37
C SER A 90 -16.17 -5.77 -17.02
N ASN A 91 -15.42 -4.74 -16.60
CA ASN A 91 -15.58 -3.39 -17.13
C ASN A 91 -14.25 -2.64 -17.11
N ILE A 92 -14.12 -1.66 -18.02
CA ILE A 92 -13.12 -0.60 -17.93
C ILE A 92 -13.86 0.73 -18.11
N TYR A 93 -13.81 1.56 -17.08
CA TYR A 93 -14.44 2.87 -17.03
C TYR A 93 -13.38 3.95 -17.24
N SER A 94 -13.76 5.10 -17.81
CA SER A 94 -12.91 6.30 -17.74
C SER A 94 -12.66 6.71 -16.28
N PHE A 95 -11.57 7.41 -16.03
CA PHE A 95 -11.30 7.97 -14.72
C PHE A 95 -12.44 8.88 -14.24
N ASN A 96 -13.08 9.63 -15.14
CA ASN A 96 -14.19 10.54 -14.83
C ASN A 96 -15.57 9.92 -15.12
N PHE A 97 -15.73 8.60 -14.99
CA PHE A 97 -16.95 7.89 -15.41
C PHE A 97 -18.25 8.49 -14.87
N LYS A 98 -18.26 9.01 -13.63
CA LYS A 98 -19.45 9.66 -13.05
C LYS A 98 -19.90 10.91 -13.81
N LYS A 99 -18.99 11.55 -14.56
CA LYS A 99 -19.21 12.79 -15.30
C LYS A 99 -19.43 12.53 -16.79
N ASP A 100 -18.58 11.70 -17.40
CA ASP A 100 -18.60 11.47 -18.84
C ASP A 100 -19.41 10.21 -19.25
N SER A 101 -19.71 9.31 -18.30
CA SER A 101 -20.34 8.01 -18.53
C SER A 101 -19.60 7.14 -19.57
N ILE A 102 -18.29 7.36 -19.74
CA ILE A 102 -17.47 6.67 -20.74
C ILE A 102 -17.02 5.31 -20.23
N LYS A 103 -17.37 4.28 -21.00
CA LYS A 103 -17.01 2.89 -20.73
C LYS A 103 -16.47 2.24 -22.00
N ILE A 104 -15.41 1.44 -21.85
CA ILE A 104 -14.83 0.69 -22.96
C ILE A 104 -15.73 -0.48 -23.36
N ASP A 105 -15.90 -0.65 -24.66
CA ASP A 105 -16.45 -1.86 -25.24
C ASP A 105 -15.39 -2.97 -25.21
N LEU A 106 -15.56 -3.92 -24.29
CA LEU A 106 -14.62 -5.03 -24.13
C LEU A 106 -14.55 -5.93 -25.37
N ASN A 107 -15.59 -5.99 -26.22
CA ASN A 107 -15.53 -6.80 -27.45
C ASN A 107 -14.55 -6.20 -28.46
N LYS A 108 -14.43 -4.87 -28.50
CA LYS A 108 -13.45 -4.19 -29.35
C LYS A 108 -12.04 -4.35 -28.83
N LEU A 109 -11.85 -4.26 -27.51
CA LEU A 109 -10.53 -4.37 -26.88
C LEU A 109 -10.03 -5.82 -26.81
N PHE A 110 -10.93 -6.78 -26.62
CA PHE A 110 -10.64 -8.21 -26.47
C PHE A 110 -11.46 -9.03 -27.47
N PRO A 111 -11.19 -8.91 -28.78
CA PRO A 111 -11.97 -9.61 -29.80
C PRO A 111 -11.92 -11.12 -29.59
N ASN A 112 -13.09 -11.76 -29.66
CA ASN A 112 -13.28 -13.21 -29.50
C ASN A 112 -12.88 -13.79 -28.12
N LYS A 113 -12.74 -12.94 -27.09
CA LYS A 113 -12.42 -13.36 -25.71
C LYS A 113 -13.48 -13.00 -24.68
N VAL A 114 -14.52 -12.27 -25.10
CA VAL A 114 -15.62 -11.87 -24.24
C VAL A 114 -16.67 -12.97 -24.24
N GLU A 115 -16.93 -13.55 -23.06
CA GLU A 115 -18.00 -14.51 -22.82
C GLU A 115 -18.91 -13.94 -21.73
N SER A 116 -20.21 -13.81 -22.00
CA SER A 116 -21.18 -13.24 -21.04
C SER A 116 -20.77 -11.87 -20.44
N ASN A 117 -20.19 -11.00 -21.27
CA ASN A 117 -19.63 -9.69 -20.88
C ASN A 117 -18.43 -9.74 -19.92
N LEU A 118 -17.73 -10.87 -19.88
CA LEU A 118 -16.54 -11.07 -19.06
C LEU A 118 -15.36 -11.47 -19.95
N VAL A 119 -14.16 -11.02 -19.60
CA VAL A 119 -12.92 -11.48 -20.21
C VAL A 119 -12.13 -12.26 -19.18
N PHE A 120 -11.90 -13.55 -19.42
CA PHE A 120 -11.04 -14.35 -18.55
C PHE A 120 -9.61 -13.82 -18.59
N ALA A 121 -9.06 -13.45 -17.43
CA ALA A 121 -7.76 -12.81 -17.30
C ALA A 121 -6.60 -13.81 -17.34
N ASN A 122 -6.56 -14.67 -18.36
CA ASN A 122 -5.56 -15.73 -18.47
C ASN A 122 -4.11 -15.23 -18.65
N TRP A 123 -3.92 -13.95 -18.95
CA TRP A 123 -2.62 -13.30 -19.02
C TRP A 123 -2.03 -12.98 -17.63
N TYR A 124 -2.85 -12.97 -16.58
CA TYR A 124 -2.41 -12.53 -15.26
C TYR A 124 -1.86 -13.69 -14.43
N SER A 125 -0.61 -13.56 -13.99
CA SER A 125 0.01 -14.41 -12.97
C SER A 125 0.73 -13.51 -11.97
N GLY A 126 0.30 -13.50 -10.71
CA GLY A 126 0.76 -12.55 -9.70
C GLY A 126 -0.10 -12.55 -8.44
N ASP A 127 0.28 -11.72 -7.49
CA ASP A 127 -0.46 -11.55 -6.23
C ASP A 127 -1.46 -10.40 -6.34
N LEU A 128 -2.70 -10.66 -5.93
CA LEU A 128 -3.75 -9.67 -5.80
C LEU A 128 -4.09 -9.49 -4.32
N PHE A 129 -3.88 -8.27 -3.82
CA PHE A 129 -4.15 -7.92 -2.43
C PHE A 129 -5.58 -7.38 -2.29
N VAL A 130 -6.37 -8.03 -1.45
CA VAL A 130 -7.78 -7.68 -1.18
C VAL A 130 -7.89 -7.17 0.26
N PRO A 131 -8.00 -5.85 0.48
CA PRO A 131 -8.14 -5.30 1.81
C PRO A 131 -9.40 -5.75 2.54
N GLN A 132 -9.33 -5.82 3.88
CA GLN A 132 -10.42 -6.20 4.77
C GLN A 132 -10.37 -5.37 6.07
N GLY A 133 -11.55 -5.03 6.60
CA GLY A 133 -11.68 -4.28 7.85
C GLY A 133 -11.49 -2.76 7.67
N GLU A 134 -11.19 -2.09 8.78
CA GLU A 134 -11.08 -0.63 8.79
C GLU A 134 -9.82 -0.11 8.09
N LYS A 135 -9.94 1.10 7.52
CA LYS A 135 -8.81 1.85 6.98
C LYS A 135 -8.03 2.48 8.15
N ILE A 136 -6.83 1.98 8.36
CA ILE A 136 -5.99 2.33 9.52
C ILE A 136 -5.17 3.58 9.28
N TRP A 137 -4.60 3.70 8.09
CA TRP A 137 -3.72 4.80 7.77
C TRP A 137 -3.76 5.11 6.28
N MET A 138 -3.66 6.39 5.94
CA MET A 138 -3.57 6.88 4.57
C MET A 138 -2.36 7.81 4.53
N SER A 139 -1.34 7.48 3.75
CA SER A 139 -0.29 8.48 3.47
C SER A 139 -0.96 9.65 2.79
N GLN A 140 -0.64 10.87 3.22
CA GLN A 140 -0.74 12.01 2.33
C GLN A 140 0.34 11.87 1.27
N SER A 141 0.10 10.98 0.30
CA SER A 141 0.94 10.74 -0.88
C SER A 141 2.39 10.29 -0.57
N PRO A 142 2.95 9.31 -1.30
CA PRO A 142 2.32 8.40 -2.26
C PRO A 142 1.91 7.06 -1.62
N GLY A 143 0.82 6.46 -2.11
CA GLY A 143 0.49 5.05 -1.89
C GLY A 143 -0.96 4.79 -1.45
N PHE A 144 -1.31 3.50 -1.45
CA PHE A 144 -2.61 3.02 -1.02
C PHE A 144 -2.78 2.99 0.51
N PRO A 145 -4.03 3.08 1.01
CA PRO A 145 -4.31 2.94 2.43
C PRO A 145 -3.89 1.59 3.00
N ILE A 146 -3.59 1.59 4.30
CA ILE A 146 -3.35 0.38 5.09
C ILE A 146 -4.66 -0.03 5.75
N TYR A 147 -4.95 -1.32 5.73
CA TYR A 147 -6.13 -1.91 6.35
C TYR A 147 -5.74 -2.90 7.46
N GLU A 148 -6.68 -3.20 8.34
CA GLU A 148 -6.48 -4.14 9.46
C GLU A 148 -5.96 -5.50 9.02
N SER A 149 -6.49 -5.98 7.89
CA SER A 149 -6.16 -7.26 7.31
C SER A 149 -6.28 -7.23 5.80
N GLU A 150 -5.71 -8.23 5.13
CA GLU A 150 -5.82 -8.39 3.69
C GLU A 150 -5.75 -9.86 3.31
N TRP A 151 -6.45 -10.24 2.24
CA TRP A 151 -6.13 -11.48 1.54
C TRP A 151 -5.00 -11.22 0.55
N ASN A 152 -3.99 -12.08 0.55
CA ASN A 152 -3.12 -12.27 -0.60
C ASN A 152 -3.65 -13.45 -1.43
N LEU A 153 -4.12 -13.16 -2.63
CA LEU A 153 -4.58 -14.15 -3.60
C LEU A 153 -3.51 -14.31 -4.68
N THR A 154 -2.84 -15.46 -4.71
CA THR A 154 -1.83 -15.75 -5.72
C THR A 154 -2.49 -16.39 -6.93
N PHE A 155 -2.36 -15.74 -8.08
CA PHE A 155 -2.90 -16.18 -9.37
C PHE A 155 -1.82 -16.78 -10.27
N LYS A 156 -2.22 -17.82 -11.02
CA LYS A 156 -1.50 -18.35 -12.18
C LYS A 156 -2.46 -18.45 -13.35
N GLU A 157 -2.14 -17.75 -14.43
CA GLU A 157 -2.96 -17.68 -15.66
C GLU A 157 -4.45 -17.41 -15.37
N GLY A 158 -4.70 -16.42 -14.50
CA GLY A 158 -6.03 -15.99 -14.12
C GLY A 158 -6.77 -16.90 -13.13
N LYS A 159 -6.14 -17.98 -12.65
CA LYS A 159 -6.73 -18.90 -11.64
C LYS A 159 -6.05 -18.73 -10.29
N ILE A 160 -6.82 -18.76 -9.21
CA ILE A 160 -6.26 -18.73 -7.86
C ILE A 160 -5.58 -20.06 -7.56
N GLU A 161 -4.27 -20.02 -7.29
CA GLU A 161 -3.48 -21.17 -6.83
C GLU A 161 -3.37 -21.21 -5.30
N ASN A 162 -3.34 -20.04 -4.66
CA ASN A 162 -3.17 -19.93 -3.22
C ASN A 162 -3.92 -18.73 -2.64
N LYS A 163 -4.35 -18.86 -1.38
CA LYS A 163 -5.06 -17.82 -0.61
C LYS A 163 -4.47 -17.74 0.78
N VAL A 164 -3.89 -16.60 1.15
CA VAL A 164 -3.36 -16.36 2.48
C VAL A 164 -4.05 -15.16 3.09
N PHE A 165 -4.69 -15.33 4.25
CA PHE A 165 -5.24 -14.23 5.01
C PHE A 165 -4.17 -13.68 5.95
N LYS A 166 -3.89 -12.38 5.86
CA LYS A 166 -2.89 -11.69 6.69
C LYS A 166 -3.58 -10.71 7.64
N THR A 167 -3.18 -10.76 8.90
CA THR A 167 -3.61 -9.86 9.98
C THR A 167 -2.38 -9.28 10.68
N GLY A 168 -2.59 -8.31 11.57
CA GLY A 168 -1.49 -7.71 12.33
C GLY A 168 -0.61 -6.79 11.49
N ASN A 169 -1.16 -6.23 10.42
CA ASN A 169 -0.45 -5.33 9.49
C ASN A 169 -0.02 -4.02 10.14
N TYR A 170 -0.39 -3.74 11.38
CA TYR A 170 0.00 -2.51 12.04
C TYR A 170 -0.02 -2.65 13.56
N HIS A 171 0.65 -1.70 14.21
CA HIS A 171 0.46 -1.35 15.61
C HIS A 171 0.47 0.17 15.72
N LYS A 172 -0.45 0.72 16.50
CA LYS A 172 -0.43 2.13 16.88
C LYS A 172 -0.07 2.22 18.35
N SER A 173 1.02 2.89 18.66
CA SER A 173 1.40 3.21 20.02
C SER A 173 0.46 4.25 20.61
N ILE A 174 0.39 4.32 21.94
CA ILE A 174 -0.35 5.38 22.62
C ILE A 174 0.26 6.76 22.31
N TYR A 175 1.57 6.83 22.04
CA TYR A 175 2.29 8.08 21.77
C TYR A 175 1.88 8.77 20.46
N THR A 176 1.37 8.02 19.49
CA THR A 176 0.85 8.56 18.22
C THR A 176 -0.66 8.79 18.25
N GLN A 177 -1.37 8.07 19.11
CA GLN A 177 -2.81 8.21 19.33
C GLN A 177 -3.14 9.42 20.21
N ASP A 178 -2.39 9.64 21.28
CA ASP A 178 -2.46 10.82 22.12
C ASP A 178 -1.08 11.47 22.25
N PRO A 179 -0.81 12.57 21.52
CA PRO A 179 0.44 13.31 21.61
C PRO A 179 0.78 13.85 23.01
N LYS A 180 -0.15 13.89 23.97
CA LYS A 180 0.18 14.26 25.36
C LYS A 180 1.01 13.19 26.06
N GLU A 181 0.90 11.93 25.64
CA GLU A 181 1.64 10.82 26.22
C GLU A 181 3.13 10.93 25.90
N ILE A 182 3.50 11.40 24.69
CA ILE A 182 4.92 11.60 24.36
C ILE A 182 5.53 12.74 25.18
N VAL A 183 4.75 13.81 25.43
CA VAL A 183 5.17 14.93 26.29
C VAL A 183 5.36 14.45 27.73
N SER A 184 4.37 13.74 28.27
CA SER A 184 4.42 13.18 29.62
C SER A 184 5.57 12.19 29.80
N PHE A 185 5.80 11.34 28.81
CA PHE A 185 6.93 10.41 28.81
C PHE A 185 8.26 11.16 28.85
N ILE A 186 8.48 12.14 27.97
CA ILE A 186 9.70 12.95 27.98
C ILE A 186 9.86 13.60 29.36
N ASP A 187 8.84 14.29 29.83
CA ASP A 187 8.87 14.99 31.10
C ASP A 187 9.24 14.06 32.25
N ASN A 188 8.67 12.86 32.35
CA ASN A 188 9.00 11.93 33.43
C ASN A 188 10.44 11.43 33.44
N HIS A 189 11.17 11.58 32.33
CA HIS A 189 12.58 11.18 32.19
C HIS A 189 13.57 12.36 32.20
N LEU A 190 13.09 13.60 32.32
CA LEU A 190 13.93 14.79 32.37
C LEU A 190 14.34 15.17 33.80
N ASP A 191 15.63 15.49 33.99
CA ASP A 191 16.09 16.22 35.19
C ASP A 191 15.77 17.72 35.13
N GLN A 192 15.90 18.39 36.27
CA GLN A 192 15.51 19.79 36.44
C GLN A 192 16.32 20.76 35.57
N GLU A 193 17.62 20.52 35.39
CA GLU A 193 18.46 21.34 34.53
C GLU A 193 17.97 21.29 33.08
N THR A 194 17.63 20.09 32.61
CA THR A 194 17.16 19.87 31.24
C THR A 194 15.79 20.49 31.02
N ARG A 195 14.86 20.34 31.97
CA ARG A 195 13.54 21.01 31.92
C ARG A 195 13.69 22.51 31.78
N THR A 196 14.56 23.12 32.59
CA THR A 196 14.82 24.57 32.53
C THR A 196 15.31 25.00 31.15
N LYS A 197 16.22 24.23 30.52
CA LYS A 197 16.73 24.49 29.17
C LYS A 197 15.69 24.31 28.05
N LEU A 198 14.62 23.57 28.32
CA LEU A 198 13.54 23.25 27.39
C LEU A 198 12.30 24.12 27.57
N LYS A 199 12.24 24.95 28.61
CA LYS A 199 11.10 25.84 28.87
C LYS A 199 10.80 26.70 27.64
N ASN A 200 9.54 26.74 27.24
CA ASN A 200 9.02 27.48 26.07
C ASN A 200 9.63 27.09 24.72
N LYS A 201 10.38 25.99 24.62
CA LYS A 201 10.90 25.50 23.34
C LYS A 201 9.90 24.59 22.65
N ARG A 202 9.79 24.76 21.33
CA ARG A 202 9.07 23.85 20.44
C ARG A 202 10.07 22.95 19.74
N ILE A 203 9.96 21.65 19.96
CA ILE A 203 10.82 20.64 19.36
C ILE A 203 9.96 19.75 18.47
N SER A 204 10.38 19.57 17.21
CA SER A 204 9.78 18.57 16.34
C SER A 204 10.54 17.27 16.49
N ILE A 205 9.80 16.19 16.78
CA ILE A 205 10.32 14.85 16.94
C ILE A 205 9.87 14.06 15.70
N LEU A 206 10.83 13.55 14.94
CA LEU A 206 10.57 12.76 13.74
C LEU A 206 10.91 11.31 14.04
N PHE A 207 9.88 10.51 14.23
CA PHE A 207 10.03 9.06 14.31
C PHE A 207 9.96 8.45 12.92
N LYS A 208 10.83 7.48 12.64
CA LYS A 208 10.73 6.61 11.48
C LYS A 208 10.39 5.20 11.95
N THR A 209 9.25 4.68 11.51
CA THR A 209 8.77 3.32 11.85
C THR A 209 9.69 2.27 11.22
N GLY A 210 9.80 1.12 11.87
CA GLY A 210 10.50 -0.07 11.37
C GLY A 210 9.60 -1.31 11.42
N LYS A 211 10.21 -2.49 11.63
CA LYS A 211 9.56 -3.81 11.50
C LYS A 211 8.66 -4.21 12.67
N SER A 212 8.81 -3.55 13.81
CA SER A 212 8.18 -4.01 15.04
C SER A 212 7.98 -2.86 16.02
N LYS A 213 7.28 -3.16 17.11
CA LYS A 213 7.04 -2.22 18.22
C LYS A 213 8.32 -1.64 18.83
N LYS A 214 9.46 -2.28 18.62
CA LYS A 214 10.77 -1.91 19.17
C LYS A 214 11.77 -1.47 18.11
N ASP A 215 11.37 -1.49 16.84
CA ASP A 215 12.21 -1.12 15.73
C ASP A 215 11.72 0.20 15.15
N TYR A 216 12.40 1.28 15.55
CA TYR A 216 12.15 2.62 15.06
C TYR A 216 13.41 3.48 15.25
N SER A 217 13.51 4.56 14.48
CA SER A 217 14.54 5.58 14.70
C SER A 217 13.92 6.94 14.98
N VAL A 218 14.68 7.81 15.63
CA VAL A 218 14.22 9.13 16.05
C VAL A 218 15.25 10.19 15.72
N SER A 219 14.78 11.34 15.26
CA SER A 219 15.57 12.55 15.02
C SER A 219 14.80 13.77 15.51
N LEU A 220 15.51 14.85 15.80
CA LEU A 220 14.93 16.08 16.36
C LEU A 220 15.18 17.27 15.44
N LYS A 221 14.29 18.25 15.48
CA LYS A 221 14.49 19.60 14.94
C LYS A 221 14.11 20.65 15.98
N GLY A 222 14.85 21.75 16.03
CA GLY A 222 14.63 22.85 16.99
C GLY A 222 15.43 22.71 18.30
N VAL A 223 16.52 21.95 18.29
CA VAL A 223 17.47 21.82 19.41
C VAL A 223 18.88 22.10 18.91
N ASP A 224 19.45 23.26 19.25
CA ASP A 224 20.79 23.65 18.79
C ASP A 224 21.93 23.05 19.64
N ASP A 225 21.64 22.74 20.91
CA ASP A 225 22.60 22.11 21.81
C ASP A 225 22.67 20.60 21.56
N LYS A 226 23.78 20.13 20.97
CA LYS A 226 24.02 18.72 20.66
C LYS A 226 23.96 17.80 21.89
N LYS A 227 24.36 18.27 23.08
CA LYS A 227 24.29 17.45 24.30
C LYS A 227 22.84 17.26 24.73
N LEU A 228 22.04 18.32 24.65
CA LEU A 228 20.61 18.29 24.91
C LEU A 228 19.87 17.40 23.90
N GLU A 229 20.21 17.51 22.61
CA GLU A 229 19.65 16.69 21.54
C GLU A 229 19.90 15.19 21.79
N LEU A 230 21.14 14.80 22.06
CA LEU A 230 21.51 13.41 22.35
C LEU A 230 20.76 12.85 23.57
N LYS A 231 20.59 13.67 24.60
CA LYS A 231 19.86 13.28 25.81
C LYS A 231 18.39 12.98 25.51
N LEU A 232 17.73 13.87 24.76
CA LEU A 232 16.34 13.67 24.33
C LEU A 232 16.18 12.44 23.43
N ILE A 233 17.11 12.23 22.49
CA ILE A 233 17.12 11.03 21.64
C ILE A 233 17.24 9.76 22.50
N ASN A 234 18.11 9.74 23.50
CA ASN A 234 18.28 8.57 24.38
C ASN A 234 17.02 8.26 25.19
N ILE A 235 16.29 9.30 25.66
CA ILE A 235 14.98 9.13 26.30
C ILE A 235 13.99 8.50 25.31
N LEU A 236 13.89 9.03 24.09
CA LEU A 236 12.92 8.57 23.10
C LEU A 236 13.22 7.17 22.54
N LYS A 237 14.48 6.73 22.59
CA LYS A 237 14.88 5.37 22.20
C LYS A 237 14.42 4.28 23.16
N VAL A 238 14.01 4.63 24.38
CA VAL A 238 13.57 3.66 25.40
C VAL A 238 12.05 3.61 25.56
N LEU A 239 11.28 4.07 24.55
CA LEU A 239 9.83 3.93 24.60
C LEU A 239 9.42 2.45 24.72
N PRO A 240 8.33 2.15 25.47
CA PRO A 240 7.82 0.80 25.64
C PRO A 240 7.30 0.21 24.33
N ASP A 241 6.83 1.01 23.40
CA ASP A 241 6.56 0.63 22.02
C ASP A 241 6.53 1.86 21.11
N PHE A 242 6.50 1.60 19.81
CA PHE A 242 6.19 2.58 18.79
C PHE A 242 5.44 1.93 17.63
N ASP A 243 4.91 2.76 16.74
CA ASP A 243 4.15 2.31 15.58
C ASP A 243 4.97 1.44 14.62
N TYR A 244 4.33 0.45 14.02
CA TYR A 244 4.82 -0.23 12.82
C TYR A 244 3.67 -0.46 11.85
N TYR A 245 4.02 -0.61 10.57
CA TYR A 245 3.05 -0.73 9.48
C TYR A 245 3.59 -1.66 8.40
N TYR A 246 2.70 -2.50 7.87
CA TYR A 246 2.93 -3.42 6.77
C TYR A 246 1.86 -3.22 5.70
N ARG A 247 2.26 -3.37 4.45
CA ARG A 247 1.34 -3.43 3.30
C ARG A 247 1.87 -4.47 2.33
N HIS A 248 1.01 -5.38 1.86
CA HIS A 248 1.39 -6.45 0.94
C HIS A 248 2.46 -7.40 1.52
N GLY A 249 2.61 -7.45 2.85
CA GLY A 249 3.69 -8.16 3.53
C GLY A 249 5.04 -7.42 3.56
N GLU A 250 5.12 -6.21 3.03
CA GLU A 250 6.31 -5.36 3.09
C GLU A 250 6.19 -4.33 4.20
N GLU A 251 7.30 -4.06 4.89
CA GLU A 251 7.37 -3.02 5.91
C GLU A 251 7.24 -1.62 5.28
N LEU A 252 6.51 -0.74 5.97
CA LEU A 252 6.41 0.67 5.60
C LEU A 252 7.22 1.51 6.57
N ASN A 253 8.27 2.12 6.03
CA ASN A 253 9.17 3.03 6.74
C ASN A 253 8.61 4.47 6.77
N LEU A 254 7.54 4.67 7.54
CA LEU A 254 6.82 5.94 7.63
C LEU A 254 7.53 6.91 8.57
N THR A 255 7.51 8.20 8.23
CA THR A 255 7.96 9.26 9.15
C THR A 255 6.77 9.90 9.83
N ILE A 256 6.70 9.80 11.16
CA ILE A 256 5.62 10.35 11.99
C ILE A 256 6.17 11.56 12.75
N PRO A 257 5.72 12.78 12.39
CA PRO A 257 6.10 13.98 13.13
C PRO A 257 5.25 14.13 14.40
N LEU A 258 5.90 14.18 15.55
CA LEU A 258 5.33 14.60 16.82
C LEU A 258 5.94 15.94 17.24
N THR A 259 5.29 16.65 18.16
CA THR A 259 5.80 17.91 18.68
C THR A 259 5.84 17.85 20.20
N TYR A 260 6.99 18.23 20.76
CA TYR A 260 7.13 18.54 22.17
C TYR A 260 7.08 20.05 22.37
N ILE A 261 6.22 20.51 23.26
CA ILE A 261 6.16 21.90 23.73
C ILE A 261 6.00 21.86 25.24
N ASP A 262 6.93 22.50 25.96
CA ASP A 262 6.78 22.71 27.39
C ASP A 262 5.88 23.93 27.64
N ASN A 263 4.61 23.68 27.94
CA ASN A 263 3.59 24.71 28.23
C ASN A 263 3.37 24.90 29.73
N ARG A 264 4.24 24.38 30.60
CA ARG A 264 4.09 24.56 32.04
C ARG A 264 4.37 26.03 32.40
N LEU A 265 3.40 26.65 33.05
CA LEU A 265 3.47 28.02 33.56
C LEU A 265 4.62 28.14 34.59
#